data_AF-A0A536NQQ8-F1
#
_entry.id   AF-A0A536NQQ8-F1
#
_cell.length_a   1.000
_cell.length_b   1.000
_cell.length_c   1.000
_cell.angle_alpha   90.00
_cell.angle_beta   90.00
_cell.angle_gamma   90.00
#
_symmetry.space_group_name_H-M   'P 1'
#
loop_
_entity.id
_entity.type
_entity.pdbx_description
1 polymer ?
#
loop_
_entity_poly.entity_id
_entity_poly.type
_entity_poly.pdbx_seq_one_letter_code
_entity_poly.pdbx_strand_id
1 'polypeptide(L)'
;MATDSERNIEMARKGYQAFNEQHVDEAMEMIDDDIMWHSGGDNPIAGEYKGKQAVMEMFMKFGQLTEGTYEADLHDVLASDDHTVVIGTATSTRHGRTHSSRFVDIIHPGKDGKAKEFWRFVEDQAADDEFYNE
;
A
#
# COMPACT_ATOMS: atom_id res chain seq x y z
N MET A 1 -18.03 21.08 4.59
CA MET A 1 -17.77 19.96 3.66
C MET A 1 -16.28 19.73 3.74
N ALA A 2 -15.82 18.49 3.92
CA ALA A 2 -14.40 18.19 3.83
C ALA A 2 -13.92 18.59 2.43
N THR A 3 -12.76 19.23 2.36
CA THR A 3 -12.08 19.48 1.08
C THR A 3 -11.67 18.14 0.45
N ASP A 4 -11.46 18.11 -0.86
CA ASP A 4 -11.00 16.89 -1.55
C ASP A 4 -9.71 16.37 -0.90
N SER A 5 -8.79 17.26 -0.50
CA SER A 5 -7.58 16.92 0.25
C SER A 5 -7.85 16.21 1.60
N GLU A 6 -8.79 16.68 2.42
CA GLU A 6 -9.12 16.06 3.71
C GLU A 6 -9.73 14.66 3.53
N ARG A 7 -10.63 14.53 2.54
CA ARG A 7 -11.21 13.23 2.17
C ARG A 7 -10.13 12.25 1.69
N ASN A 8 -9.21 12.72 0.86
CA ASN A 8 -8.13 11.91 0.30
C ASN A 8 -7.13 11.44 1.37
N ILE A 9 -6.86 12.29 2.38
CA ILE A 9 -6.09 11.90 3.58
C ILE A 9 -6.83 10.82 4.37
N GLU A 10 -8.14 10.99 4.58
CA GLU A 10 -8.96 10.03 5.32
C GLU A 10 -9.03 8.67 4.61
N MET A 11 -9.17 8.66 3.28
CA MET A 11 -9.12 7.44 2.46
C MET A 11 -7.82 6.68 2.68
N ALA A 12 -6.66 7.37 2.60
CA ALA A 12 -5.38 6.73 2.82
C ALA A 12 -5.29 6.19 4.26
N ARG A 13 -5.55 7.02 5.28
CA ARG A 13 -5.46 6.59 6.68
C ARG A 13 -6.32 5.37 6.99
N LYS A 14 -7.56 5.33 6.49
CA LYS A 14 -8.45 4.17 6.65
C LYS A 14 -7.90 2.93 5.96
N GLY A 15 -7.40 3.08 4.73
CA GLY A 15 -6.82 1.97 3.98
C GLY A 15 -5.65 1.31 4.70
N TYR A 16 -4.69 2.10 5.18
CA TYR A 16 -3.54 1.57 5.93
C TYR A 16 -3.92 1.01 7.30
N GLN A 17 -4.84 1.68 8.02
CA GLN A 17 -5.32 1.17 9.30
C GLN A 17 -5.98 -0.19 9.13
N ALA A 18 -6.90 -0.32 8.19
CA ALA A 18 -7.56 -1.60 7.89
C ALA A 18 -6.55 -2.67 7.48
N PHE A 19 -5.55 -2.32 6.67
CA PHE A 19 -4.50 -3.25 6.27
C PHE A 19 -3.64 -3.73 7.46
N ASN A 20 -3.18 -2.81 8.32
CA ASN A 20 -2.41 -3.15 9.53
C ASN A 20 -3.22 -4.00 10.52
N GLU A 21 -4.54 -3.76 10.62
CA GLU A 21 -5.46 -4.54 11.45
C GLU A 21 -5.89 -5.86 10.80
N GLN A 22 -5.33 -6.21 9.62
CA GLN A 22 -5.65 -7.39 8.84
C GLN A 22 -7.12 -7.45 8.35
N HIS A 23 -7.80 -6.32 8.32
CA HIS A 23 -9.14 -6.15 7.75
C HIS A 23 -9.05 -5.82 6.26
N VAL A 24 -8.51 -6.76 5.47
CA VAL A 24 -8.24 -6.54 4.04
C VAL A 24 -9.50 -6.14 3.27
N ASP A 25 -10.66 -6.73 3.57
CA ASP A 25 -11.93 -6.37 2.92
C ASP A 25 -12.28 -4.88 3.10
N GLU A 26 -12.04 -4.31 4.29
CA GLU A 26 -12.26 -2.89 4.58
C GLU A 26 -11.25 -2.00 3.83
N ALA A 27 -9.99 -2.43 3.73
CA ALA A 27 -8.99 -1.73 2.93
C ALA A 27 -9.39 -1.67 1.44
N MET A 28 -9.98 -2.75 0.92
CA MET A 28 -10.45 -2.83 -0.47
C MET A 28 -11.65 -1.93 -0.78
N GLU A 29 -12.39 -1.45 0.23
CA GLU A 29 -13.45 -0.44 0.04
C GLU A 29 -12.88 0.92 -0.41
N MET A 30 -11.64 1.23 -0.01
CA MET A 30 -10.93 2.47 -0.36
C MET A 30 -10.33 2.45 -1.76
N ILE A 31 -10.32 1.28 -2.40
CA ILE A 31 -9.73 1.03 -3.72
C ILE A 31 -10.85 1.05 -4.76
N ASP A 32 -10.59 1.63 -5.92
CA ASP A 32 -11.53 1.62 -7.02
C ASP A 32 -11.55 0.27 -7.76
N ASP A 33 -12.68 -0.07 -8.39
CA ASP A 33 -12.83 -1.34 -9.13
C ASP A 33 -11.84 -1.45 -10.31
N ASP A 34 -11.48 -0.32 -10.92
CA ASP A 34 -10.58 -0.19 -12.07
C ASP A 34 -9.15 0.27 -11.69
N ILE A 35 -8.76 0.11 -10.42
CA ILE A 35 -7.43 0.50 -9.90
C ILE A 35 -6.28 0.03 -10.81
N MET A 36 -5.27 0.88 -11.02
CA MET A 36 -3.94 0.48 -11.46
C MET A 36 -2.97 0.51 -10.28
N TRP A 37 -2.40 -0.63 -9.91
CA TRP A 37 -1.45 -0.71 -8.80
C TRP A 37 -0.07 -1.08 -9.30
N HIS A 38 0.93 -0.29 -8.94
CA HIS A 38 2.33 -0.49 -9.31
C HIS A 38 3.14 -0.82 -8.05
N SER A 39 3.71 -2.03 -8.06
CA SER A 39 4.64 -2.50 -7.05
C SER A 39 6.03 -2.62 -7.69
N GLY A 40 6.96 -1.77 -7.26
CA GLY A 40 8.33 -1.77 -7.77
C GLY A 40 9.15 -2.99 -7.32
N GLY A 41 10.33 -3.16 -7.91
CA GLY A 41 11.29 -4.18 -7.53
C GLY A 41 11.31 -5.40 -8.44
N ASP A 42 12.05 -6.42 -7.97
CA ASP A 42 12.20 -7.73 -8.58
C ASP A 42 11.99 -8.81 -7.51
N ASN A 43 10.75 -8.92 -7.03
CA ASN A 43 10.36 -9.84 -5.97
C ASN A 43 8.96 -10.42 -6.24
N PRO A 44 8.47 -11.39 -5.44
CA PRO A 44 7.21 -12.07 -5.74
C PRO A 44 5.96 -11.17 -5.79
N ILE A 45 5.99 -9.96 -5.23
CA ILE A 45 4.87 -9.00 -5.25
C ILE A 45 5.13 -7.81 -6.19
N ALA A 46 6.22 -7.82 -6.94
CA ALA A 46 6.51 -6.80 -7.93
C ALA A 46 5.63 -6.97 -9.18
N GLY A 47 5.30 -5.85 -9.82
CA GLY A 47 4.55 -5.80 -11.07
C GLY A 47 3.40 -4.78 -11.08
N GLU A 48 2.61 -4.86 -12.14
CA GLU A 48 1.42 -4.04 -12.33
C GLU A 48 0.15 -4.90 -12.16
N TYR A 49 -0.76 -4.45 -11.31
CA TYR A 49 -2.02 -5.13 -11.03
C TYR A 49 -3.19 -4.27 -11.52
N LYS A 50 -3.98 -4.84 -12.44
CA LYS A 50 -5.08 -4.13 -13.11
C LYS A 50 -6.41 -4.60 -12.54
N GLY A 51 -7.15 -3.67 -11.96
CA GLY A 51 -8.44 -3.88 -11.35
C GLY A 51 -8.36 -4.46 -9.93
N LYS A 52 -9.44 -4.24 -9.18
CA LYS A 52 -9.53 -4.54 -7.75
C LYS A 52 -9.26 -6.01 -7.42
N GLN A 53 -9.70 -6.93 -8.27
CA GLN A 53 -9.47 -8.36 -8.06
C GLN A 53 -7.96 -8.70 -8.07
N ALA A 54 -7.20 -8.16 -9.03
CA ALA A 54 -5.76 -8.42 -9.11
C ALA A 54 -5.01 -7.86 -7.88
N VAL A 55 -5.44 -6.71 -7.37
CA VAL A 55 -4.89 -6.12 -6.14
C VAL A 55 -5.23 -6.97 -4.91
N MET A 56 -6.46 -7.47 -4.80
CA MET A 56 -6.86 -8.38 -3.72
C MET A 56 -6.01 -9.68 -3.72
N GLU A 57 -5.81 -10.28 -4.89
CA GLU A 57 -4.96 -11.47 -5.04
C GLU A 57 -3.50 -11.18 -4.63
N MET A 58 -2.98 -10.00 -4.99
CA MET A 58 -1.67 -9.54 -4.56
C MET A 58 -1.59 -9.34 -3.04
N PHE A 59 -2.59 -8.71 -2.41
CA PHE A 59 -2.63 -8.54 -0.95
C PHE A 59 -2.69 -9.87 -0.20
N MET A 60 -3.46 -10.84 -0.69
CA MET A 60 -3.48 -12.19 -0.11
C MET A 60 -2.11 -12.87 -0.21
N LYS A 61 -1.45 -12.76 -1.37
CA LYS A 61 -0.08 -13.27 -1.55
C LYS A 61 0.90 -12.56 -0.61
N PHE A 62 0.78 -11.24 -0.48
CA PHE A 62 1.65 -10.44 0.36
C PHE A 62 1.50 -10.78 1.84
N GLY A 63 0.26 -10.91 2.34
CA GLY A 63 0.00 -11.33 3.72
C GLY A 63 0.58 -12.72 4.03
N GLN A 64 0.52 -13.66 3.09
CA GLN A 64 1.18 -14.97 3.24
C GLN A 64 2.71 -14.84 3.23
N LEU A 65 3.25 -14.01 2.33
CA LEU A 65 4.68 -13.77 2.20
C LEU A 65 5.27 -13.17 3.48
N THR A 66 4.55 -12.25 4.14
CA THR A 66 4.99 -11.62 5.39
C THR A 66 4.54 -12.36 6.64
N GLU A 67 3.96 -13.55 6.51
CA GLU A 67 3.37 -14.31 7.64
C GLU A 67 2.37 -13.47 8.48
N GLY A 68 1.68 -12.52 7.84
CA GLY A 68 0.75 -11.59 8.48
C GLY A 68 1.40 -10.53 9.39
N THR A 69 2.73 -10.44 9.41
CA THR A 69 3.47 -9.53 10.30
C THR A 69 3.77 -8.16 9.70
N TYR A 70 3.31 -7.90 8.46
CA TYR A 70 3.49 -6.60 7.85
C TYR A 70 2.78 -5.52 8.68
N GLU A 71 3.51 -4.45 8.97
CA GLU A 71 2.96 -3.26 9.60
C GLU A 71 3.56 -2.02 8.95
N ALA A 72 2.71 -1.05 8.61
CA ALA A 72 3.13 0.27 8.15
C ALA A 72 2.95 1.30 9.26
N ASP A 73 4.05 1.86 9.76
CA ASP A 73 4.06 3.04 10.62
C ASP A 73 4.03 4.30 9.77
N LEU A 74 2.90 5.01 9.77
CA LEU A 74 2.72 6.22 8.96
C LEU A 74 3.31 7.43 9.66
N HIS A 75 4.32 8.03 9.04
CA HIS A 75 4.92 9.28 9.52
C HIS A 75 4.08 10.49 9.12
N ASP A 76 3.60 10.54 7.87
CA ASP A 76 2.77 11.63 7.38
C ASP A 76 1.88 11.19 6.20
N VAL A 77 0.77 11.92 6.02
CA VAL A 77 -0.14 11.77 4.88
C VAL A 77 -0.46 13.15 4.35
N LEU A 78 0.03 13.44 3.15
CA LEU A 78 -0.12 14.73 2.47
C LEU A 78 -1.07 14.54 1.30
N ALA A 79 -2.01 15.47 1.09
CA ALA A 79 -2.87 15.41 -0.08
C ALA A 79 -3.09 16.77 -0.74
N SER A 80 -3.27 16.70 -2.04
CA SER A 80 -3.85 17.73 -2.90
C SER A 80 -5.16 17.20 -3.48
N ASP A 81 -5.76 17.95 -4.39
CA ASP A 81 -6.96 17.51 -5.11
C ASP A 81 -6.68 16.28 -5.99
N ASP A 82 -5.45 16.19 -6.54
CA ASP A 82 -5.09 15.19 -7.55
C ASP A 82 -4.19 14.05 -7.04
N HIS A 83 -3.53 14.22 -5.89
CA HIS A 83 -2.55 13.26 -5.35
C HIS A 83 -2.62 13.16 -3.84
N THR A 84 -2.46 11.95 -3.32
CA THR A 84 -2.11 11.67 -1.92
C THR A 84 -0.73 11.03 -1.86
N VAL A 85 0.09 11.47 -0.91
CA VAL A 85 1.41 10.91 -0.63
C VAL A 85 1.42 10.42 0.80
N VAL A 86 1.79 9.15 0.98
CA VAL A 86 1.95 8.52 2.28
C VAL A 86 3.43 8.27 2.52
N ILE A 87 3.94 8.71 3.65
CA ILE A 87 5.34 8.55 4.06
C ILE A 87 5.35 7.70 5.32
N GLY A 88 6.17 6.66 5.36
CA GLY A 88 6.23 5.79 6.52
C GLY A 88 7.42 4.84 6.55
N THR A 89 7.40 3.97 7.55
CA THR A 89 8.30 2.84 7.68
C THR A 89 7.46 1.57 7.71
N ALA A 90 7.75 0.62 6.81
CA ALA A 90 7.16 -0.70 6.83
C ALA A 90 8.08 -1.66 7.58
N THR A 91 7.51 -2.57 8.36
CA THR A 91 8.24 -3.67 9.01
C THR A 91 7.58 -4.98 8.61
N SER A 92 8.37 -6.03 8.39
CA SER A 92 7.90 -7.38 8.10
C SER A 92 8.84 -8.41 8.70
N THR A 93 8.30 -9.48 9.25
CA THR A 93 9.03 -10.61 9.80
C THR A 93 8.62 -11.90 9.09
N ARG A 94 9.60 -12.61 8.52
CA ARG A 94 9.39 -13.89 7.85
C ARG A 94 10.57 -14.81 8.15
N HIS A 95 10.32 -16.10 8.37
CA HIS A 95 11.35 -17.09 8.73
C HIS A 95 12.21 -16.66 9.93
N GLY A 96 11.63 -15.91 10.87
CA GLY A 96 12.33 -15.39 12.05
C GLY A 96 13.30 -14.23 11.80
N ARG A 97 13.33 -13.65 10.59
CA ARG A 97 14.10 -12.44 10.28
C ARG A 97 13.17 -11.26 10.04
N THR A 98 13.53 -10.11 10.58
CA THR A 98 12.78 -8.86 10.44
C THR A 98 13.49 -7.93 9.47
N HIS A 99 12.75 -7.38 8.52
CA HIS A 99 13.17 -6.31 7.63
C HIS A 99 12.35 -5.05 7.91
N SER A 100 12.98 -3.89 7.80
CA SER A 100 12.33 -2.59 7.95
C SER A 100 12.80 -1.67 6.83
N SER A 101 11.85 -1.02 6.17
CA SER A 101 12.10 -0.19 5.00
C SER A 101 11.27 1.09 5.05
N ARG A 102 11.91 2.21 4.74
CA ARG A 102 11.21 3.48 4.57
C ARG A 102 10.54 3.50 3.21
N PHE A 103 9.30 3.96 3.14
CA PHE A 103 8.54 4.01 1.90
C PHE A 103 7.89 5.38 1.66
N VAL A 104 7.62 5.61 0.38
CA VAL A 104 6.70 6.64 -0.10
C VAL A 104 5.72 5.96 -1.04
N ASP A 105 4.44 6.08 -0.74
CA ASP A 105 3.37 5.62 -1.61
C ASP A 105 2.65 6.83 -2.21
N ILE A 106 2.43 6.80 -3.53
CA ILE A 106 1.72 7.85 -4.26
C ILE A 106 0.38 7.29 -4.73
N ILE A 107 -0.70 7.99 -4.43
CA ILE A 107 -2.06 7.59 -4.78
C ILE A 107 -2.70 8.69 -5.62
N HIS A 108 -3.27 8.32 -6.76
CA HIS A 108 -4.14 9.20 -7.54
C HIS A 108 -5.60 8.83 -7.22
N PRO A 109 -6.33 9.66 -6.45
CA PRO A 109 -7.71 9.40 -6.11
C PRO A 109 -8.66 9.75 -7.26
N GLY A 110 -9.74 8.98 -7.38
CA GLY A 110 -10.89 9.32 -8.20
C GLY A 110 -11.77 10.39 -7.56
N LYS A 111 -12.71 10.92 -8.34
CA LYS A 111 -13.69 11.92 -7.86
C LYS A 111 -14.60 11.38 -6.75
N ASP A 112 -14.76 10.07 -6.65
CA ASP A 112 -15.49 9.36 -5.61
C ASP A 112 -14.67 9.15 -4.33
N GLY A 113 -13.40 9.58 -4.32
CA GLY A 113 -12.52 9.49 -3.16
C GLY A 113 -11.89 8.11 -2.96
N LYS A 114 -11.85 7.27 -4.00
CA LYS A 114 -11.18 5.96 -3.99
C LYS A 114 -9.86 6.00 -4.75
N ALA A 115 -8.91 5.16 -4.39
CA ALA A 115 -7.65 5.03 -5.11
C ALA A 115 -7.89 4.47 -6.53
N LYS A 116 -7.55 5.26 -7.56
CA LYS A 116 -7.62 4.87 -8.99
C LYS A 116 -6.27 4.46 -9.55
N GLU A 117 -5.19 4.96 -8.98
CA GLU A 117 -3.83 4.52 -9.29
C GLU A 117 -2.95 4.61 -8.04
N PHE A 118 -2.06 3.64 -7.84
CA PHE A 118 -1.20 3.54 -6.67
C PHE A 118 0.21 3.13 -7.07
N TRP A 119 1.22 3.81 -6.53
CA TRP A 119 2.63 3.55 -6.78
C TRP A 119 3.38 3.38 -5.46
N ARG A 120 4.06 2.26 -5.27
CA ARG A 120 4.95 2.04 -4.12
C ARG A 120 6.40 2.30 -4.45
N PHE A 121 7.06 3.07 -3.61
CA PHE A 121 8.51 3.26 -3.61
C PHE A 121 9.08 2.98 -2.22
N VAL A 122 10.16 2.22 -2.18
CA VAL A 122 10.93 1.97 -0.96
C VAL A 122 12.34 2.57 -1.11
N GLU A 123 12.95 2.96 0.00
CA GLU A 123 14.26 3.63 -0.01
C GLU A 123 15.37 2.74 -0.56
N ASP A 124 15.41 1.47 -0.11
CA ASP A 124 16.39 0.48 -0.56
C ASP A 124 15.65 -0.68 -1.23
N GLN A 125 15.38 -0.52 -2.52
CA GLN A 125 14.67 -1.53 -3.32
C GLN A 125 15.43 -2.86 -3.36
N ALA A 126 16.76 -2.84 -3.36
CA ALA A 126 17.55 -4.07 -3.43
C ALA A 126 17.44 -4.88 -2.14
N ALA A 127 17.45 -4.22 -0.98
CA ALA A 127 17.26 -4.88 0.31
C ALA A 127 15.84 -5.46 0.48
N ASP A 128 14.82 -4.74 0.00
CA ASP A 128 13.43 -5.20 0.00
C ASP A 128 13.25 -6.43 -0.91
N ASP A 129 13.87 -6.40 -2.10
CA ASP A 129 13.86 -7.52 -3.05
C ASP A 129 14.56 -8.76 -2.50
N GLU A 130 15.73 -8.59 -1.87
CA GLU A 130 16.44 -9.69 -1.21
C GLU A 130 15.57 -10.34 -0.14
N PHE A 131 14.97 -9.54 0.74
CA PHE A 131 14.15 -10.03 1.84
C PHE A 131 12.94 -10.85 1.37
N TYR A 132 12.26 -10.41 0.31
CA TYR A 132 11.06 -11.05 -0.20
C TYR A 132 11.30 -12.27 -1.11
N ASN A 133 12.52 -12.45 -1.62
CA ASN A 133 12.89 -13.59 -2.47
C ASN A 133 13.36 -14.83 -1.71
N GLU A 134 13.58 -14.74 -0.40
CA GLU A 134 13.94 -15.88 0.46
C GLU A 134 12.78 -16.87 0.71
#